data_AF-A0A7S0I823-F1
#
_entry.id   AF-A0A7S0I823-F1
#
_cell.length_a   1.000
_cell.length_b   1.000
_cell.length_c   1.000
_cell.angle_alpha   90.00
_cell.angle_beta   90.00
_cell.angle_gamma   90.00
#
_symmetry.space_group_name_H-M   'P 1'
#
loop_
_entity.id
_entity.type
_entity.pdbx_description
1 polymer ?
#
loop_
_entity_poly.entity_id
_entity_poly.type
_entity_poly.pdbx_seq_one_letter_code
_entity_poly.pdbx_strand_id
1 'polypeptide(L)'
;GDILRTSVALILCLNIGVDPPDVLKISPCARMQCWINPLAMQAQKALDCIGKALQAQYERWQPRAKYRLQLDPTVEDVKKLCASCRRNAKNERVLLHYNGHGVPRPTVNGEVWVFNKSYTQYIPLSVYDLQAWVGKPAIYVFDCSGAGVVVNTFLQLAQHGNFGNLGAPSAGPDARGTNGRGGSNWTTGATGSISGGGGTAGG
;
A
#
# COMPACT_ATOMS: atom_id res chain seq x y z
N GLY A 1 -24.02 15.24 12.82
CA GLY A 1 -23.00 15.52 11.79
C GLY A 1 -22.14 14.30 11.64
N ASP A 2 -22.09 13.70 10.46
CA ASP A 2 -21.33 12.49 10.20
C ASP A 2 -19.84 12.73 10.47
N ILE A 3 -19.30 12.08 11.51
CA ILE A 3 -17.86 12.06 11.74
C ILE A 3 -17.25 11.23 10.61
N LEU A 4 -16.65 11.92 9.63
CA LEU A 4 -15.92 11.31 8.52
C LEU A 4 -14.93 10.28 9.10
N ARG A 5 -15.17 9.00 8.82
CA ARG A 5 -14.36 7.87 9.32
C ARG A 5 -13.03 7.83 8.56
N THR A 6 -12.10 8.70 8.94
CA THR A 6 -10.75 8.73 8.35
C THR A 6 -9.92 7.55 8.88
N SER A 7 -9.25 6.82 8.00
CA SER A 7 -8.24 5.82 8.41
C SER A 7 -6.84 6.36 8.11
N VAL A 8 -5.91 6.16 9.03
CA VAL A 8 -4.55 6.71 8.98
C VAL A 8 -3.54 5.57 8.97
N ALA A 9 -2.76 5.47 7.90
CA ALA A 9 -1.63 4.57 7.75
C ALA A 9 -0.34 5.34 8.03
N LEU A 10 0.41 4.91 9.06
CA LEU A 10 1.71 5.48 9.42
C LEU A 10 2.78 4.45 9.08
N ILE A 11 3.64 4.77 8.12
CA ILE A 11 4.76 3.93 7.65
C ILE A 11 6.05 4.65 8.00
N LEU A 12 6.87 4.03 8.85
CA LEU A 12 8.16 4.57 9.24
C LEU A 12 9.25 3.62 8.77
N CYS A 13 10.11 4.10 7.88
CA CYS A 13 11.31 3.41 7.42
C CYS A 13 12.54 4.17 7.94
N LEU A 14 13.01 3.82 9.14
CA LEU A 14 14.03 4.56 9.89
C LEU A 14 15.34 3.81 10.11
N ASN A 15 15.33 2.47 10.14
CA ASN A 15 16.52 1.62 10.33
C ASN A 15 17.51 2.20 11.36
N ILE A 16 17.05 2.40 12.58
CA ILE A 16 17.75 3.24 13.57
C ILE A 16 19.18 2.75 13.81
N GLY A 17 20.13 3.65 13.61
CA GLY A 17 21.57 3.39 13.79
C GLY A 17 22.29 3.02 12.49
N VAL A 18 21.57 2.84 11.38
CA VAL A 18 22.15 2.56 10.06
C VAL A 18 21.76 3.67 9.10
N ASP A 19 22.75 4.37 8.57
CA ASP A 19 22.52 5.43 7.60
C ASP A 19 22.35 4.85 6.18
N PRO A 20 21.42 5.38 5.37
CA PRO A 20 21.27 4.96 3.99
C PRO A 20 22.47 5.42 3.15
N PRO A 21 22.83 4.67 2.09
CA PRO A 21 24.09 4.85 1.36
C PRO A 21 24.20 6.18 0.60
N ASP A 22 23.09 6.85 0.28
CA ASP A 22 23.04 8.08 -0.49
C ASP A 22 22.89 9.35 0.36
N VAL A 23 22.96 9.22 1.69
CA VAL A 23 22.87 10.33 2.64
C VAL A 23 24.17 10.49 3.40
N LEU A 24 24.95 11.51 3.03
CA LEU A 24 26.12 11.93 3.80
C LEU A 24 25.66 12.78 4.99
N LYS A 25 25.85 12.24 6.19
CA LYS A 25 25.54 12.94 7.45
C LYS A 25 26.78 13.66 7.99
N ILE A 26 26.76 14.98 7.95
CA ILE A 26 27.80 15.83 8.56
C ILE A 26 27.70 15.84 10.10
N SER A 27 28.78 16.14 10.81
CA SER A 27 28.78 16.28 12.28
C SER A 27 28.93 17.77 12.66
N PRO A 28 28.00 18.37 13.43
CA PRO A 28 26.76 17.80 13.95
C PRO A 28 25.64 17.77 12.91
N CYS A 29 24.57 17.04 13.20
CA CYS A 29 23.42 16.90 12.31
C CYS A 29 22.12 16.68 13.10
N ALA A 30 21.00 17.07 12.48
CA ALA A 30 19.68 16.81 13.04
C ALA A 30 19.43 15.29 13.12
N ARG A 31 18.93 14.86 14.27
CA ARG A 31 18.67 13.44 14.59
C ARG A 31 17.36 13.18 15.31
N MET A 32 16.71 14.22 15.83
CA MET A 32 15.44 14.07 16.53
C MET A 32 14.38 13.55 15.56
N GLN A 33 13.66 12.51 15.97
CA GLN A 33 12.52 11.97 15.26
C GLN A 33 11.31 12.03 16.17
N CYS A 34 10.27 12.76 15.77
CA CYS A 34 9.06 12.95 16.56
C CYS A 34 9.35 13.37 18.02
N TRP A 35 10.29 14.29 18.21
CA TRP A 35 10.76 14.79 19.52
C TRP A 35 11.49 13.74 20.40
N ILE A 36 11.97 12.66 19.80
CA ILE A 36 12.75 11.61 20.48
C ILE A 36 14.14 11.54 19.83
N ASN A 37 15.19 11.45 20.67
CA ASN A 37 16.52 11.12 20.19
C ASN A 37 16.62 9.59 19.98
N PRO A 38 16.72 9.11 18.72
CA PRO A 38 16.72 7.68 18.44
C PRO A 38 17.97 6.96 18.97
N LEU A 39 19.07 7.68 19.24
CA LEU A 39 20.33 7.10 19.71
C LEU A 39 20.45 7.05 21.24
N ALA A 40 19.46 7.59 21.96
CA ALA A 40 19.45 7.59 23.43
C ALA A 40 18.93 6.29 24.04
N MET A 41 18.48 5.33 23.23
CA MET A 41 17.98 4.03 23.67
C MET A 41 18.19 2.96 22.60
N GLN A 42 17.90 1.70 22.92
CA GLN A 42 18.02 0.60 21.97
C GLN A 42 17.13 0.81 20.74
N ALA A 43 17.67 0.54 19.55
CA ALA A 43 17.06 0.88 18.25
C ALA A 43 15.59 0.46 18.14
N GLN A 44 15.25 -0.78 18.47
CA GLN A 44 13.85 -1.25 18.41
C GLN A 44 12.92 -0.47 19.34
N LYS A 45 13.38 -0.19 20.57
CA LYS A 45 12.62 0.61 21.55
C LYS A 45 12.44 2.05 21.07
N ALA A 46 13.48 2.63 20.47
CA ALA A 46 13.42 3.96 19.89
C ALA A 46 12.38 4.01 18.77
N LEU A 47 12.39 3.03 17.86
CA LEU A 47 11.46 2.93 16.75
C LEU A 47 10.00 2.85 17.22
N ASP A 48 9.73 2.00 18.23
CA ASP A 48 8.41 1.87 18.84
C ASP A 48 7.94 3.19 19.49
N CYS A 49 8.84 3.88 20.20
CA CYS A 49 8.53 5.16 20.85
C CYS A 49 8.25 6.26 19.81
N ILE A 50 9.04 6.34 18.74
CA ILE A 50 8.87 7.29 17.65
C ILE A 50 7.54 7.06 16.95
N GLY A 51 7.19 5.80 16.64
CA GLY A 51 5.91 5.46 16.02
C GLY A 51 4.71 5.85 16.88
N LYS A 52 4.77 5.56 18.20
CA LYS A 52 3.72 5.98 19.15
C LYS A 52 3.63 7.50 19.28
N ALA A 53 4.76 8.21 19.32
CA ALA A 53 4.79 9.67 19.37
C ALA A 53 4.19 10.30 18.11
N LEU A 54 4.50 9.76 16.92
CA LEU A 54 3.89 10.23 15.66
C LEU A 54 2.39 10.00 15.66
N GLN A 55 1.93 8.82 16.10
CA GLN A 55 0.51 8.53 16.22
C GLN A 55 -0.19 9.54 17.15
N ALA A 56 0.35 9.77 18.34
CA ALA A 56 -0.21 10.73 19.31
C ALA A 56 -0.27 12.16 18.75
N GLN A 57 0.72 12.58 17.96
CA GLN A 57 0.72 13.88 17.29
C GLN A 57 -0.45 14.01 16.31
N TYR A 58 -0.76 12.97 15.53
CA TYR A 58 -1.91 12.98 14.64
C TYR A 58 -3.25 12.85 15.39
N GLU A 59 -3.30 12.05 16.46
CA GLU A 59 -4.50 11.87 17.30
C GLU A 59 -4.97 13.19 17.90
N ARG A 60 -4.04 14.12 18.19
CA ARG A 60 -4.37 15.48 18.62
C ARG A 60 -5.22 16.25 17.60
N TRP A 61 -5.01 16.00 16.31
CA TRP A 61 -5.77 16.65 15.22
C TRP A 61 -7.04 15.88 14.83
N GLN A 62 -7.02 14.55 14.89
CA GLN A 62 -8.16 13.70 14.52
C GLN A 62 -8.31 12.48 15.45
N PRO A 63 -8.79 12.65 16.69
CA PRO A 63 -8.77 11.59 17.71
C PRO A 63 -9.67 10.38 17.39
N ARG A 64 -10.62 10.52 16.45
CA ARG A 64 -11.59 9.45 16.12
C ARG A 64 -11.20 8.63 14.89
N ALA A 65 -10.07 8.93 14.27
CA ALA A 65 -9.56 8.13 13.16
C ALA A 65 -9.05 6.76 13.62
N LYS A 66 -9.01 5.80 12.69
CA LYS A 66 -8.36 4.51 12.93
C LYS A 66 -6.90 4.59 12.51
N TYR A 67 -6.01 4.64 13.48
CA TYR A 67 -4.56 4.66 13.27
C TYR A 67 -4.00 3.24 13.16
N ARG A 68 -3.12 3.04 12.18
CA ARG A 68 -2.37 1.80 12.00
C ARG A 68 -0.92 2.14 11.67
N LEU A 69 -0.01 1.53 12.41
CA LEU A 69 1.42 1.78 12.37
C LEU A 69 2.13 0.57 11.76
N GLN A 70 3.10 0.83 10.89
CA GLN A 70 4.07 -0.14 10.39
C GLN A 70 5.47 0.43 10.54
N LEU A 71 6.32 -0.30 11.24
CA LEU A 71 7.67 0.11 11.65
C LEU A 71 8.69 -0.77 10.91
N ASP A 72 9.56 -0.13 10.12
CA ASP A 72 10.49 -0.76 9.17
C ASP A 72 9.84 -1.90 8.35
N PRO A 73 8.73 -1.64 7.63
CA PRO A 73 7.95 -2.72 7.02
C PRO A 73 8.58 -3.33 5.77
N THR A 74 8.06 -4.50 5.39
CA THR A 74 8.20 -5.03 4.03
C THR A 74 7.12 -4.51 3.08
N VAL A 75 7.29 -4.73 1.78
CA VAL A 75 6.26 -4.42 0.75
C VAL A 75 4.92 -5.08 1.10
N GLU A 76 4.94 -6.33 1.55
CA GLU A 76 3.72 -7.07 1.89
C GLU A 76 3.01 -6.48 3.12
N ASP A 77 3.78 -6.00 4.10
CA ASP A 77 3.22 -5.33 5.28
C ASP A 77 2.55 -4.01 4.92
N VAL A 78 3.16 -3.24 4.00
CA VAL A 78 2.58 -2.01 3.45
C VAL A 78 1.31 -2.30 2.64
N LYS A 79 1.33 -3.32 1.77
CA LYS A 79 0.15 -3.73 0.99
C LYS A 79 -1.02 -4.10 1.90
N LYS A 80 -0.77 -4.92 2.93
CA LYS A 80 -1.79 -5.30 3.93
C LYS A 80 -2.31 -4.10 4.70
N LEU A 81 -1.43 -3.17 5.09
CA LEU A 81 -1.80 -1.93 5.76
C LEU A 81 -2.75 -1.10 4.89
N CYS A 82 -2.36 -0.82 3.64
CA CYS A 82 -3.15 -0.01 2.70
C CYS A 82 -4.54 -0.63 2.44
N ALA A 83 -4.57 -1.94 2.14
CA ALA A 83 -5.83 -2.65 1.91
C ALA A 83 -6.75 -2.62 3.14
N SER A 84 -6.18 -2.78 4.35
CA SER A 84 -6.93 -2.68 5.60
C SER A 84 -7.47 -1.27 5.84
N CYS A 85 -6.67 -0.23 5.62
CA CYS A 85 -7.11 1.16 5.75
C CYS A 85 -8.22 1.52 4.76
N ARG A 86 -8.09 1.15 3.48
CA ARG A 86 -9.14 1.36 2.48
C ARG A 86 -10.45 0.66 2.86
N ARG A 87 -10.40 -0.62 3.24
CA ARG A 87 -11.60 -1.36 3.67
C ARG A 87 -12.29 -0.70 4.87
N ASN A 88 -11.52 -0.15 5.80
CA ASN A 88 -12.05 0.53 6.98
C ASN A 88 -12.66 1.91 6.66
N ALA A 89 -12.03 2.66 5.75
CA ALA A 89 -12.51 3.98 5.33
C ALA A 89 -13.73 3.90 4.40
N LYS A 90 -13.92 2.79 3.66
CA LYS A 90 -14.94 2.67 2.62
C LYS A 90 -14.76 3.79 1.59
N ASN A 91 -15.72 4.72 1.52
CA ASN A 91 -15.72 5.87 0.63
C ASN A 91 -15.07 7.12 1.25
N GLU A 92 -14.66 7.03 2.52
CA GLU A 92 -13.97 8.10 3.22
C GLU A 92 -12.49 8.17 2.86
N ARG A 93 -11.87 9.26 3.29
CA ARG A 93 -10.47 9.55 3.03
C ARG A 93 -9.54 8.64 3.83
N VAL A 94 -8.49 8.16 3.19
CA VAL A 94 -7.33 7.53 3.85
C VAL A 94 -6.18 8.52 3.87
N LEU A 95 -5.55 8.72 5.03
CA LEU A 95 -4.26 9.42 5.11
C LEU A 95 -3.15 8.37 5.15
N LEU A 96 -2.16 8.49 4.27
CA LEU A 96 -0.93 7.71 4.33
C LEU A 96 0.22 8.66 4.63
N HIS A 97 0.91 8.44 5.75
CA HIS A 97 2.17 9.08 6.06
C HIS A 97 3.30 8.07 5.83
N TYR A 98 4.25 8.43 4.98
CA TYR A 98 5.48 7.69 4.75
C TYR A 98 6.67 8.52 5.23
N ASN A 99 7.44 7.98 6.18
CA ASN A 99 8.69 8.55 6.64
C ASN A 99 9.85 7.69 6.13
N GLY A 100 10.72 8.25 5.28
CA GLY A 100 11.78 7.52 4.57
C GLY A 100 13.20 7.93 4.98
N HIS A 101 13.43 8.31 6.23
CA HIS A 101 14.74 8.81 6.66
C HIS A 101 15.85 7.75 6.83
N GLY A 102 15.49 6.48 6.94
CA GLY A 102 16.42 5.35 7.09
C GLY A 102 16.65 4.55 5.81
N VAL A 103 16.20 5.07 4.67
CA VAL A 103 16.27 4.40 3.37
C VAL A 103 16.76 5.38 2.30
N PRO A 104 17.16 4.91 1.10
CA PRO A 104 17.59 5.81 0.05
C PRO A 104 16.51 6.81 -0.39
N ARG A 105 16.93 7.88 -1.08
CA ARG A 105 15.98 8.85 -1.67
C ARG A 105 15.08 8.18 -2.72
N PRO A 106 13.84 8.65 -2.88
CA PRO A 106 12.95 8.17 -3.95
C PRO A 106 13.58 8.31 -5.34
N THR A 107 13.26 7.37 -6.23
CA THR A 107 13.82 7.31 -7.58
C THR A 107 12.97 8.12 -8.57
N VAL A 108 13.58 8.58 -9.67
CA VAL A 108 12.86 9.25 -10.77
C VAL A 108 11.84 8.35 -11.47
N ASN A 109 11.95 7.03 -11.28
CA ASN A 109 10.99 6.05 -11.78
C ASN A 109 9.71 5.98 -10.93
N GLY A 110 9.62 6.79 -9.87
CA GLY A 110 8.45 6.83 -9.00
C GLY A 110 8.45 5.71 -7.96
N GLU A 111 9.60 5.41 -7.37
CA GLU A 111 9.73 4.39 -6.32
C GLU A 111 10.15 5.04 -5.00
N VAL A 112 9.53 4.58 -3.91
CA VAL A 112 10.01 4.78 -2.54
C VAL A 112 10.64 3.49 -2.04
N TRP A 113 11.25 3.50 -0.86
CA TRP A 113 12.00 2.34 -0.36
C TRP A 113 11.42 1.79 0.94
N VAL A 114 11.41 0.47 1.05
CA VAL A 114 11.06 -0.29 2.26
C VAL A 114 12.11 -1.38 2.49
N PHE A 115 11.91 -2.28 3.44
CA PHE A 115 12.92 -3.32 3.76
C PHE A 115 12.51 -4.70 3.26
N ASN A 116 13.49 -5.59 3.16
CA ASN A 116 13.23 -7.03 3.19
C ASN A 116 13.13 -7.53 4.65
N LYS A 117 12.65 -8.76 4.84
CA LYS A 117 12.43 -9.34 6.19
C LYS A 117 13.70 -9.42 7.05
N SER A 118 14.86 -9.57 6.41
CA SER A 118 16.15 -9.69 7.07
C SER A 118 16.86 -8.35 7.28
N TYR A 119 16.26 -7.23 6.84
CA TYR A 119 16.85 -5.88 6.90
C TYR A 119 18.24 -5.78 6.24
N THR A 120 18.49 -6.60 5.22
CA THR A 120 19.75 -6.62 4.48
C THR A 120 19.69 -5.83 3.17
N GLN A 121 18.47 -5.55 2.68
CA GLN A 121 18.25 -4.87 1.40
C GLN A 121 17.12 -3.86 1.51
N TYR A 122 17.30 -2.73 0.83
CA TYR A 122 16.23 -1.81 0.50
C TYR A 122 15.47 -2.36 -0.71
N ILE A 123 14.15 -2.44 -0.59
CA ILE A 123 13.27 -2.95 -1.62
C ILE A 123 12.50 -1.78 -2.22
N PRO A 124 12.57 -1.57 -3.55
CA PRO A 124 11.81 -0.51 -4.19
C PRO A 124 10.31 -0.83 -4.14
N LEU A 125 9.52 0.18 -3.84
CA LEU A 125 8.07 0.14 -3.81
C LEU A 125 7.54 1.22 -4.75
N SER A 126 6.85 0.80 -5.80
CA SER A 126 6.24 1.70 -6.75
C SER A 126 5.17 2.58 -6.08
N VAL A 127 5.25 3.88 -6.33
CA VAL A 127 4.24 4.86 -5.93
C VAL A 127 2.89 4.57 -6.60
N TYR A 128 2.91 4.01 -7.81
CA TYR A 128 1.70 3.56 -8.50
C TYR A 128 0.97 2.47 -7.69
N ASP A 129 1.71 1.47 -7.21
CA ASP A 129 1.15 0.39 -6.38
C ASP A 129 0.60 0.93 -5.07
N LEU A 130 1.31 1.85 -4.42
CA LEU A 130 0.81 2.55 -3.22
C LEU A 130 -0.53 3.23 -3.49
N GLN A 131 -0.66 3.97 -4.60
CA GLN A 131 -1.91 4.61 -4.97
C GLN A 131 -3.03 3.60 -5.23
N ALA A 132 -2.72 2.52 -5.95
CA ALA A 132 -3.69 1.47 -6.24
C ALA A 132 -4.21 0.80 -4.96
N TRP A 133 -3.34 0.52 -3.99
CA TRP A 133 -3.74 -0.13 -2.74
C TRP A 133 -4.46 0.80 -1.78
N VAL A 134 -4.06 2.07 -1.70
CA VAL A 134 -4.70 3.07 -0.85
C VAL A 134 -6.06 3.47 -1.42
N GLY A 135 -6.22 3.51 -2.75
CA GLY A 135 -7.44 3.92 -3.43
C GLY A 135 -7.81 5.40 -3.20
N LYS A 136 -9.05 5.76 -3.55
CA LYS A 136 -9.57 7.14 -3.45
C LYS A 136 -10.81 7.21 -2.56
N PRO A 137 -11.06 8.34 -1.88
CA PRO A 137 -10.19 9.52 -1.74
C PRO A 137 -9.02 9.28 -0.78
N ALA A 138 -7.89 9.96 -0.98
CA ALA A 138 -6.69 9.81 -0.15
C ALA A 138 -5.83 11.08 -0.03
N ILE A 139 -5.06 11.19 1.06
CA ILE A 139 -4.00 12.18 1.30
C ILE A 139 -2.69 11.42 1.53
N TYR A 140 -1.61 11.95 0.98
CA TYR A 140 -0.26 11.41 1.16
C TYR A 140 0.64 12.45 1.81
N VAL A 141 1.43 12.03 2.78
CA VAL A 141 2.49 12.81 3.42
C VAL A 141 3.79 12.03 3.22
N PHE A 142 4.74 12.60 2.49
CA PHE A 142 6.06 12.01 2.27
C PHE A 142 7.10 12.85 3.01
N ASP A 143 7.59 12.32 4.13
CA ASP A 143 8.68 12.88 4.91
C ASP A 143 9.98 12.10 4.60
N CYS A 144 10.64 12.51 3.52
CA CYS A 144 11.91 11.93 3.10
C CYS A 144 12.74 12.93 2.30
N SER A 145 14.05 12.68 2.24
CA SER A 145 14.92 13.46 1.36
C SER A 145 14.52 13.23 -0.11
N GLY A 146 14.41 14.31 -0.89
CA GLY A 146 14.03 14.21 -2.30
C GLY A 146 12.55 13.93 -2.57
N ALA A 147 11.65 14.13 -1.60
CA ALA A 147 10.21 13.89 -1.74
C ALA A 147 9.54 14.57 -2.95
N GLY A 148 10.10 15.66 -3.47
CA GLY A 148 9.59 16.33 -4.68
C GLY A 148 9.53 15.41 -5.91
N VAL A 149 10.43 14.41 -6.00
CA VAL A 149 10.41 13.41 -7.08
C VAL A 149 9.12 12.60 -7.04
N VAL A 150 8.67 12.20 -5.85
CA VAL A 150 7.41 11.46 -5.66
C VAL A 150 6.23 12.31 -6.10
N VAL A 151 6.20 13.59 -5.72
CA VAL A 151 5.13 14.52 -6.12
C VAL A 151 5.03 14.64 -7.64
N ASN A 152 6.16 14.73 -8.35
CA ASN A 152 6.18 14.77 -9.81
C ASN A 152 5.56 13.51 -10.43
N THR A 153 5.89 12.33 -9.90
CA THR A 153 5.26 11.07 -10.33
C THR A 153 3.75 11.09 -10.10
N PHE A 154 3.27 11.55 -8.94
CA PHE A 154 1.82 11.68 -8.66
C PHE A 154 1.12 12.60 -9.67
N LEU A 155 1.76 13.71 -10.06
CA LEU A 155 1.21 14.66 -11.03
C LEU A 155 1.15 14.06 -12.45
N GLN A 156 2.21 13.36 -12.88
CA GLN A 156 2.23 12.66 -14.18
C GLN A 156 1.13 11.60 -14.26
N LEU A 157 0.97 10.79 -13.21
CA LEU A 157 -0.10 9.79 -13.13
C LEU A 157 -1.50 10.45 -13.19
N ALA A 158 -1.65 11.66 -12.65
CA ALA A 158 -2.92 12.39 -12.69
C ALA A 158 -3.27 12.92 -14.08
N GLN A 159 -2.27 13.42 -14.80
CA GLN A 159 -2.42 13.93 -16.16
C GLN A 159 -2.74 12.82 -17.17
N HIS A 160 -2.15 11.64 -17.00
CA HIS A 160 -2.29 10.53 -17.95
C HIS A 160 -3.63 9.76 -17.83
N GLY A 161 -4.60 10.24 -17.02
CA GLY A 161 -5.96 9.70 -17.00
C GLY A 161 -6.10 8.25 -16.49
N ASN A 162 -5.02 7.59 -16.06
CA ASN A 162 -5.00 6.19 -15.67
C ASN A 162 -5.73 5.88 -14.34
N PHE A 163 -6.47 6.87 -13.85
CA PHE A 163 -7.26 6.81 -12.63
C PHE A 163 -8.73 6.45 -12.85
N GLY A 164 -9.22 6.43 -14.10
CA GLY A 164 -10.63 6.24 -14.42
C GLY A 164 -11.10 4.80 -14.63
N ASN A 165 -10.19 3.82 -14.77
CA ASN A 165 -10.56 2.47 -15.25
C ASN A 165 -10.22 1.30 -14.29
N LEU A 166 -10.12 1.54 -12.98
CA LEU A 166 -9.88 0.47 -11.99
C LEU A 166 -11.18 -0.29 -11.63
N GLY A 167 -11.92 -0.71 -12.66
CA GLY A 167 -12.95 -1.73 -12.58
C GLY A 167 -12.36 -3.08 -13.02
N ALA A 168 -12.32 -4.03 -12.08
CA ALA A 168 -11.95 -5.44 -12.21
C ALA A 168 -10.47 -5.79 -12.49
N PRO A 169 -9.93 -6.85 -11.83
CA PRO A 169 -8.61 -7.36 -12.15
C PRO A 169 -8.65 -8.01 -13.54
N SER A 170 -7.84 -7.51 -14.46
CA SER A 170 -7.59 -8.18 -15.74
C SER A 170 -6.77 -9.44 -15.50
N ALA A 171 -7.34 -10.59 -15.86
CA ALA A 171 -6.64 -11.86 -15.98
C ALA A 171 -5.45 -11.67 -16.95
N GLY A 172 -4.30 -12.22 -16.56
CA GLY A 172 -3.06 -12.13 -17.35
C GLY A 172 -3.18 -12.81 -18.72
N PRO A 173 -2.33 -12.45 -19.70
CA PRO A 173 -2.41 -13.00 -21.03
C PRO A 173 -1.82 -14.42 -21.07
N ASP A 174 -2.68 -15.40 -21.40
CA ASP A 174 -2.26 -16.74 -21.79
C ASP A 174 -1.42 -16.69 -23.08
N ALA A 175 -0.21 -17.25 -22.98
CA ALA A 175 0.65 -17.49 -24.12
C ALA A 175 0.35 -18.86 -24.76
N ARG A 176 -0.34 -18.80 -25.90
CA ARG A 176 -0.15 -19.57 -27.15
C ARG A 176 -0.03 -21.11 -27.08
N GLY A 177 -0.88 -21.78 -27.86
CA GLY A 177 -0.66 -23.18 -28.24
C GLY A 177 -1.67 -23.79 -29.23
N THR A 178 -1.87 -23.12 -30.38
CA THR A 178 -2.22 -23.62 -31.74
C THR A 178 -2.94 -24.97 -32.01
N ASN A 179 -3.72 -24.92 -33.10
CA ASN A 179 -4.27 -25.97 -33.98
C ASN A 179 -5.65 -26.53 -33.56
N GLY A 180 -6.68 -26.53 -34.40
CA GLY A 180 -6.81 -26.10 -35.79
C GLY A 180 -8.17 -26.53 -36.33
N ARG A 181 -8.73 -25.67 -37.20
CA ARG A 181 -9.68 -25.94 -38.29
C ARG A 181 -10.90 -26.85 -38.02
N GLY A 182 -12.05 -26.20 -38.03
CA GLY A 182 -12.98 -26.37 -39.15
C GLY A 182 -14.30 -27.08 -38.87
N GLY A 183 -15.40 -26.41 -39.23
CA GLY A 183 -16.52 -27.08 -39.88
C GLY A 183 -17.78 -27.34 -39.07
N SER A 184 -18.60 -26.29 -38.95
CA SER A 184 -20.04 -26.26 -39.29
C SER A 184 -21.03 -27.34 -38.79
N ASN A 185 -22.01 -26.82 -38.04
CA ASN A 185 -23.46 -27.08 -38.09
C ASN A 185 -24.00 -28.38 -37.47
N TRP A 186 -24.99 -28.28 -36.57
CA TRP A 186 -26.40 -28.56 -36.87
C TRP A 186 -27.30 -28.27 -35.63
N THR A 187 -28.50 -27.85 -35.96
CA THR A 187 -29.63 -27.35 -35.16
C THR A 187 -30.52 -28.47 -34.58
N THR A 188 -31.52 -28.02 -33.81
CA THR A 188 -32.77 -28.69 -33.36
C THR A 188 -32.66 -29.46 -32.04
N GLY A 189 -33.62 -29.41 -31.13
CA GLY A 189 -34.98 -28.89 -31.17
C GLY A 189 -35.67 -29.06 -29.80
N ALA A 190 -36.93 -28.67 -29.77
CA ALA A 190 -37.73 -28.27 -28.63
C ALA A 190 -38.40 -29.40 -27.80
N THR A 191 -38.82 -29.00 -26.58
CA THR A 191 -40.09 -29.32 -25.86
C THR A 191 -40.41 -30.68 -25.23
N GLY A 192 -41.03 -30.60 -24.04
CA GLY A 192 -41.96 -31.59 -23.43
C GLY A 192 -41.52 -32.03 -22.02
N SER A 193 -42.04 -31.50 -20.90
CA SER A 193 -43.34 -31.70 -20.22
C SER A 193 -43.49 -32.97 -19.35
N ILE A 194 -43.75 -32.74 -18.05
CA ILE A 194 -44.70 -33.44 -17.14
C ILE A 194 -44.26 -34.73 -16.36
N SER A 195 -44.22 -34.55 -15.03
CA SER A 195 -44.69 -35.35 -13.85
C SER A 195 -44.43 -36.86 -13.63
N GLY A 196 -44.24 -37.19 -12.34
CA GLY A 196 -44.48 -38.49 -11.68
C GLY A 196 -43.23 -39.37 -11.64
N GLY A 197 -42.80 -40.02 -10.56
CA GLY A 197 -43.42 -40.40 -9.30
C GLY A 197 -43.06 -41.87 -9.02
N GLY A 198 -42.40 -42.17 -7.89
CA GLY A 198 -42.44 -43.49 -7.24
C GLY A 198 -41.19 -44.38 -7.26
N GLY A 199 -40.90 -44.95 -6.08
CA GLY A 199 -40.27 -46.27 -5.87
C GLY A 199 -38.74 -46.30 -5.69
N THR A 200 -38.18 -46.50 -4.47
CA THR A 200 -37.74 -47.80 -3.86
C THR A 200 -36.67 -48.52 -4.68
N ALA A 201 -35.58 -49.13 -4.19
CA ALA A 201 -35.09 -49.58 -2.88
C ALA A 201 -33.52 -49.58 -2.98
N GLY A 202 -32.73 -49.65 -1.90
CA GLY A 202 -32.41 -50.91 -1.21
C GLY A 202 -31.21 -51.60 -1.88
N GLY A 203 -30.09 -51.73 -1.15
CA GLY A 203 -28.88 -52.45 -1.58
C GLY A 203 -27.61 -51.80 -1.04
#